data_AF-A0A8S1MFJ8-F1
#
_entry.id   AF-A0A8S1MFJ8-F1
#
_cell.length_a   1.000
_cell.length_b   1.000
_cell.length_c   1.000
_cell.angle_alpha   90.00
_cell.angle_beta   90.00
_cell.angle_gamma   90.00
#
_symmetry.space_group_name_H-M   'P 1'
#
loop_
_entity.id
_entity.type
_entity.pdbx_description
1 polymer ?
#
loop_
_entity_poly.entity_id
_entity_poly.type
_entity_poly.pdbx_seq_one_letter_code
_entity_poly.pdbx_strand_id
1 'polypeptide(L)'
;MVELDAKKQLAISNIALLMIEIVLLTEYSYMNEHPHRNESLTYVRFAISGQVFMMLAFLGLIATYFFTHKYVKLAILGSLWLGFVLVFIGMIVGVKYYQDGYDTIASTWWIEVGLSILGFLNFLKAFNNEQQPNEGYQRQE
;
A
#
# COMPACT_ATOMS: atom_id res chain seq x y z
N MET A 1 -23.74 13.91 -10.04
CA MET A 1 -23.25 12.90 -11.01
C MET A 1 -21.72 12.78 -10.94
N VAL A 2 -20.98 13.89 -11.04
CA VAL A 2 -19.49 13.95 -10.95
C VAL A 2 -18.89 13.30 -9.68
N GLU A 3 -19.50 13.50 -8.52
CA GLU A 3 -18.97 12.98 -7.23
C GLU A 3 -19.10 11.45 -7.09
N LEU A 4 -20.13 10.87 -7.72
CA LEU A 4 -20.33 9.42 -7.76
C LEU A 4 -19.29 8.76 -8.68
N ASP A 5 -18.92 9.42 -9.76
CA ASP A 5 -17.89 8.95 -10.70
C ASP A 5 -16.49 9.00 -10.07
N ALA A 6 -16.17 10.06 -9.30
CA ALA A 6 -14.89 10.16 -8.59
C ALA A 6 -14.70 9.05 -7.54
N LYS A 7 -15.74 8.73 -6.76
CA LYS A 7 -15.69 7.62 -5.78
C LYS A 7 -15.51 6.25 -6.44
N LYS A 8 -16.19 6.02 -7.57
CA LYS A 8 -16.02 4.78 -8.36
C LYS A 8 -14.62 4.67 -8.95
N GLN A 9 -14.08 5.77 -9.51
CA GLN A 9 -12.72 5.81 -10.02
C GLN A 9 -11.69 5.51 -8.93
N LEU A 10 -11.90 6.03 -7.73
CA LEU A 10 -11.04 5.75 -6.58
C LEU A 10 -11.09 4.27 -6.17
N ALA A 11 -12.29 3.67 -6.11
CA ALA A 11 -12.45 2.24 -5.83
C ALA A 11 -11.75 1.37 -6.89
N ILE A 12 -11.93 1.68 -8.18
CA ILE A 12 -11.27 0.97 -9.29
C ILE A 12 -9.74 1.12 -9.19
N SER A 13 -9.25 2.32 -8.90
CA SER A 13 -7.81 2.55 -8.73
C SER A 13 -7.23 1.73 -7.57
N ASN A 14 -7.93 1.67 -6.43
CA ASN A 14 -7.48 0.85 -5.29
C ASN A 14 -7.55 -0.65 -5.57
N ILE A 15 -8.52 -1.12 -6.38
CA ILE A 15 -8.56 -2.51 -6.86
C ILE A 15 -7.36 -2.81 -7.76
N ALA A 16 -7.02 -1.90 -8.67
CA ALA A 16 -5.86 -2.07 -9.54
C ALA A 16 -4.55 -2.12 -8.73
N LEU A 17 -4.38 -1.22 -7.76
CA LEU A 17 -3.24 -1.23 -6.86
C LEU A 17 -3.16 -2.54 -6.05
N LEU A 18 -4.30 -3.01 -5.52
CA LEU A 18 -4.37 -4.30 -4.81
C LEU A 18 -3.94 -5.48 -5.70
N MET A 19 -4.33 -5.49 -6.97
CA MET A 19 -3.90 -6.54 -7.92
C MET A 19 -2.39 -6.51 -8.15
N ILE A 20 -1.79 -5.33 -8.22
CA ILE A 20 -0.33 -5.20 -8.37
C ILE A 20 0.38 -5.71 -7.11
N GLU A 21 -0.09 -5.38 -5.91
CA GLU A 21 0.51 -5.90 -4.67
C GLU A 21 0.40 -7.42 -4.55
N ILE A 22 -0.66 -8.04 -5.06
CA ILE A 22 -0.76 -9.51 -5.13
C ILE A 22 0.31 -10.10 -6.04
N VAL A 23 0.57 -9.48 -7.20
CA VAL A 23 1.62 -9.92 -8.12
C VAL A 23 3.00 -9.80 -7.47
N LEU A 24 3.29 -8.66 -6.84
CA LEU A 24 4.55 -8.44 -6.12
C LEU A 24 4.72 -9.39 -4.94
N LEU A 25 3.66 -9.61 -4.16
CA LEU A 25 3.67 -10.59 -3.07
C LEU A 25 4.01 -11.99 -3.59
N THR A 26 3.43 -12.39 -4.72
CA THR A 26 3.71 -13.69 -5.35
C THR A 26 5.18 -13.80 -5.79
N GLU A 27 5.74 -12.73 -6.36
CA GLU A 27 7.14 -12.67 -6.74
C GLU A 27 8.09 -12.82 -5.53
N TYR A 28 7.84 -12.08 -4.45
CA TYR A 28 8.63 -12.20 -3.22
C TYR A 28 8.44 -13.55 -2.53
N SER A 29 7.24 -14.11 -2.53
CA SER A 29 6.99 -15.47 -2.03
C SER A 29 7.82 -16.50 -2.80
N TYR A 30 7.87 -16.39 -4.12
CA TYR A 30 8.70 -17.26 -4.96
C TYR A 30 10.19 -17.12 -4.64
N MET A 31 10.69 -15.89 -4.50
CA MET A 31 12.08 -15.62 -4.09
C MET A 31 12.40 -16.17 -2.68
N ASN A 32 11.44 -16.12 -1.77
CA ASN A 32 11.60 -16.66 -0.42
C ASN A 32 11.65 -18.20 -0.39
N GLU A 33 10.91 -18.85 -1.29
CA GLU A 33 10.92 -20.32 -1.44
C GLU A 33 12.14 -20.84 -2.20
N HIS A 34 12.70 -20.04 -3.10
CA HIS A 34 13.83 -20.42 -3.97
C HIS A 34 15.05 -19.50 -3.75
N PRO A 35 15.70 -19.55 -2.57
CA PRO A 35 16.86 -18.70 -2.30
C PRO A 35 18.00 -18.95 -3.29
N HIS A 36 18.56 -17.88 -3.84
CA HIS A 36 19.88 -17.93 -4.46
C HIS A 36 20.94 -18.24 -3.38
N ARG A 37 21.95 -19.06 -3.73
CA ARG A 37 22.88 -19.70 -2.78
C ARG A 37 23.49 -18.70 -1.78
N ASN A 38 23.40 -19.01 -0.49
CA ASN A 38 24.01 -18.30 0.65
C ASN A 38 23.55 -16.86 0.93
N GLU A 39 22.37 -16.44 0.45
CA GLU A 39 21.84 -15.11 0.73
C GLU A 39 20.87 -15.09 1.93
N SER A 40 21.01 -14.08 2.79
CA SER A 40 20.04 -13.78 3.83
C SER A 40 18.76 -13.20 3.20
N LEU A 41 17.69 -13.98 3.15
CA LEU A 41 16.37 -13.58 2.63
C LEU A 41 15.61 -12.59 3.55
N THR A 42 16.30 -11.96 4.49
CA THR A 42 15.67 -11.03 5.45
C THR A 42 14.96 -9.89 4.72
N TYR A 43 15.52 -9.40 3.62
CA TYR A 43 14.89 -8.36 2.81
C TYR A 43 13.57 -8.82 2.19
N VAL A 44 13.52 -10.05 1.67
CA VAL A 44 12.32 -10.64 1.05
C VAL A 44 11.20 -10.78 2.08
N ARG A 45 11.52 -11.19 3.31
CA ARG A 45 10.54 -11.33 4.40
C ARG A 45 9.95 -10.00 4.83
N PHE A 46 10.78 -8.95 4.86
CA PHE A 46 10.32 -7.59 5.12
C PHE A 46 9.43 -7.07 3.98
N ALA A 47 9.80 -7.34 2.72
CA ALA A 47 8.98 -7.00 1.56
C ALA A 47 7.62 -7.71 1.60
N ILE A 48 7.58 -9.04 1.80
CA ILE A 48 6.33 -9.81 1.98
C ILE A 48 5.45 -9.21 3.07
N SER A 49 6.03 -8.93 4.24
CA SER A 49 5.27 -8.36 5.36
C SER A 49 4.72 -7.00 4.99
N GLY A 50 5.54 -6.13 4.40
CA GLY A 50 5.12 -4.82 3.95
C GLY A 50 4.00 -4.88 2.92
N GLN A 51 4.09 -5.81 1.97
CA GLN A 51 3.07 -6.05 0.95
C GLN A 51 1.73 -6.47 1.55
N VAL A 52 1.73 -7.36 2.55
CA VAL A 52 0.50 -7.73 3.27
C VAL A 52 -0.18 -6.50 3.90
N PHE A 53 0.58 -5.60 4.52
CA PHE A 53 0.02 -4.39 5.11
C PHE A 53 -0.50 -3.40 4.06
N MET A 54 0.18 -3.26 2.92
CA MET A 54 -0.30 -2.46 1.79
C MET A 54 -1.61 -3.02 1.22
N MET A 55 -1.71 -4.34 1.05
CA MET A 55 -2.94 -5.00 0.62
C MET A 55 -4.10 -4.77 1.62
N LEU A 56 -3.85 -4.87 2.93
CA LEU A 56 -4.85 -4.56 3.95
C LEU A 56 -5.31 -3.10 3.87
N ALA A 57 -4.41 -2.16 3.61
CA ALA A 57 -4.75 -0.77 3.41
C ALA A 57 -5.64 -0.57 2.18
N PHE A 58 -5.32 -1.19 1.05
CA PHE A 58 -6.13 -1.10 -0.17
C PHE A 58 -7.50 -1.75 -0.01
N LEU A 59 -7.59 -2.90 0.66
CA LEU A 59 -8.87 -3.50 1.02
C LEU A 59 -9.69 -2.55 1.90
N GLY A 60 -9.06 -1.87 2.86
CA GLY A 60 -9.71 -0.84 3.66
C GLY A 60 -10.19 0.36 2.83
N LEU A 61 -9.40 0.85 1.88
CA LEU A 61 -9.77 1.93 0.96
C LEU A 61 -10.88 1.54 -0.03
N ILE A 62 -10.97 0.26 -0.39
CA ILE A 62 -12.10 -0.26 -1.17
C ILE A 62 -13.33 -0.35 -0.27
N ALA A 63 -13.18 -0.83 0.96
CA ALA A 63 -14.28 -0.96 1.91
C ALA A 63 -14.92 0.38 2.27
N THR A 64 -14.15 1.49 2.28
CA THR A 64 -14.69 2.84 2.54
C THR A 64 -15.64 3.34 1.45
N TYR A 65 -15.65 2.71 0.27
CA TYR A 65 -16.69 2.94 -0.74
C TYR A 65 -18.06 2.45 -0.27
N PHE A 66 -18.10 1.37 0.51
CA PHE A 66 -19.32 0.73 0.99
C PHE A 66 -19.73 1.22 2.39
N PHE A 67 -18.77 1.46 3.28
CA PHE A 67 -19.02 1.82 4.67
C PHE A 67 -17.99 2.81 5.22
N THR A 68 -18.43 4.00 5.66
CA THR A 68 -17.54 5.03 6.20
C THR A 68 -17.48 4.95 7.73
N HIS A 69 -16.34 4.54 8.29
CA HIS A 69 -16.12 4.48 9.74
C HIS A 69 -14.92 5.32 10.19
N LYS A 70 -15.10 6.11 11.26
CA LYS A 70 -14.08 7.04 11.79
C LYS A 70 -12.75 6.36 12.14
N TYR A 71 -12.81 5.15 12.70
CA TYR A 71 -11.61 4.39 13.10
C TYR A 71 -10.91 3.67 11.94
N VAL A 72 -11.63 3.44 10.83
CA VAL A 72 -11.07 2.78 9.64
C VAL A 72 -10.01 3.66 8.98
N LYS A 73 -10.16 5.00 9.04
CA LYS A 73 -9.13 5.92 8.53
C LYS A 73 -7.77 5.73 9.18
N LEU A 74 -7.75 5.60 10.52
CA LEU A 74 -6.53 5.41 11.27
C LEU A 74 -5.89 4.05 10.97
N ALA A 75 -6.70 3.00 10.86
CA ALA A 75 -6.24 1.66 10.51
C ALA A 75 -5.64 1.61 9.10
N ILE A 76 -6.27 2.26 8.12
CA ILE A 76 -5.77 2.36 6.74
C ILE A 76 -4.45 3.14 6.71
N LEU A 77 -4.41 4.31 7.37
CA LEU A 77 -3.20 5.14 7.41
C LEU A 77 -2.04 4.40 8.07
N GLY A 78 -2.31 3.74 9.20
CA GLY A 78 -1.32 2.92 9.90
C GLY A 78 -0.83 1.75 9.04
N SER A 79 -1.73 1.10 8.28
CA SER A 79 -1.37 -0.01 7.38
C SER A 79 -0.53 0.46 6.19
N LEU A 80 -0.85 1.59 5.56
CA LEU A 80 -0.01 2.19 4.52
C LEU A 80 1.38 2.54 5.04
N TRP A 81 1.46 3.18 6.21
CA TRP A 81 2.73 3.56 6.81
C TRP A 81 3.59 2.34 7.19
N LEU A 82 2.98 1.36 7.85
CA LEU A 82 3.70 0.18 8.28
C LEU A 82 4.13 -0.68 7.08
N GLY A 83 3.27 -0.79 6.06
CA GLY A 83 3.59 -1.42 4.79
C GLY A 83 4.81 -0.77 4.13
N PHE A 84 4.78 0.55 3.94
CA PHE A 84 5.88 1.32 3.38
C PHE A 84 7.19 1.17 4.19
N VAL A 85 7.13 1.26 5.52
CA VAL A 85 8.32 1.13 6.38
C VAL A 85 8.94 -0.26 6.27
N LEU A 86 8.13 -1.31 6.28
CA LEU A 86 8.63 -2.68 6.16
C LEU A 86 9.28 -2.92 4.80
N VAL A 87 8.65 -2.48 3.72
CA VAL A 87 9.25 -2.53 2.38
C VAL A 87 10.57 -1.75 2.36
N PHE A 88 10.60 -0.53 2.89
CA PHE A 88 11.79 0.33 2.89
C PHE A 88 12.95 -0.27 3.70
N ILE A 89 12.66 -0.89 4.85
CA ILE A 89 13.65 -1.67 5.61
C ILE A 89 14.17 -2.83 4.75
N GLY A 90 13.26 -3.53 4.06
CA GLY A 90 13.61 -4.56 3.08
C GLY A 90 14.61 -4.05 2.05
N MET A 91 14.36 -2.90 1.43
CA MET A 91 15.28 -2.28 0.46
C MET A 91 16.66 -2.02 1.07
N ILE A 92 16.73 -1.37 2.23
CA ILE A 92 18.01 -1.05 2.90
C ILE A 92 18.80 -2.33 3.20
N VAL A 93 18.11 -3.36 3.68
CA VAL A 93 18.72 -4.66 3.97
C VAL A 93 19.18 -5.32 2.67
N GLY A 94 18.36 -5.31 1.63
CA GLY A 94 18.65 -5.91 0.32
C GLY A 94 19.85 -5.29 -0.39
N VAL A 95 20.03 -3.95 -0.30
CA VAL A 95 21.18 -3.25 -0.90
C VAL A 95 22.51 -3.80 -0.36
N LYS A 96 22.54 -4.22 0.91
CA LYS A 96 23.76 -4.76 1.52
C LYS A 96 24.14 -6.14 0.99
N TYR A 97 23.20 -6.88 0.40
CA TYR A 97 23.40 -8.26 -0.03
C TYR A 97 23.59 -8.40 -1.55
N TYR A 98 23.18 -7.42 -2.36
CA TYR A 98 23.36 -7.45 -3.82
C TYR A 98 24.51 -6.55 -4.27
N GLN A 99 25.71 -7.13 -4.44
CA GLN A 99 26.84 -6.45 -5.07
C GLN A 99 26.91 -6.64 -6.60
N ASP A 100 26.27 -7.69 -7.17
CA ASP A 100 26.46 -8.07 -8.59
C ASP A 100 25.17 -8.18 -9.44
N GLY A 101 23.97 -7.90 -8.89
CA GLY A 101 22.67 -8.16 -9.55
C GLY A 101 21.69 -6.97 -9.53
N TYR A 102 22.23 -5.75 -9.59
CA TYR A 102 21.53 -4.51 -9.20
C TYR A 102 20.26 -4.18 -10.02
N ASP A 103 20.16 -4.62 -11.28
CA ASP A 103 19.17 -4.04 -12.21
C ASP A 103 17.72 -4.49 -11.96
N THR A 104 17.45 -5.78 -11.74
CA THR A 104 16.06 -6.26 -11.61
C THR A 104 15.46 -5.89 -10.25
N ILE A 105 16.21 -6.07 -9.16
CA ILE A 105 15.72 -5.83 -7.79
C ILE A 105 15.54 -4.33 -7.51
N ALA A 106 16.46 -3.49 -8.01
CA ALA A 106 16.29 -2.05 -7.90
C ALA A 106 15.05 -1.57 -8.65
N SER A 107 14.71 -2.19 -9.79
CA SER A 107 13.51 -1.85 -10.55
C SER A 107 12.21 -2.19 -9.78
N THR A 108 12.16 -3.35 -9.10
CA THR A 108 11.02 -3.75 -8.26
C THR A 108 10.80 -2.79 -7.10
N TRP A 109 11.88 -2.32 -6.47
CA TRP A 109 11.78 -1.33 -5.38
C TRP A 109 11.21 0.02 -5.85
N TRP A 110 11.63 0.53 -7.00
CA TRP A 110 11.05 1.78 -7.51
C TRP A 110 9.56 1.65 -7.82
N ILE A 111 9.11 0.47 -8.26
CA ILE A 111 7.68 0.18 -8.41
C ILE A 111 6.97 0.27 -7.05
N GLU A 112 7.51 -0.33 -5.99
CA GLU A 112 6.91 -0.29 -4.65
C GLU A 112 6.82 1.12 -4.06
N VAL A 113 7.85 1.95 -4.27
CA VAL A 113 7.81 3.37 -3.87
C VAL A 113 6.69 4.09 -4.63
N GLY A 114 6.57 3.85 -5.93
CA GLY A 114 5.49 4.40 -6.75
C GLY A 114 4.09 3.99 -6.28
N LEU A 115 3.90 2.69 -5.98
CA LEU A 115 2.65 2.15 -5.45
C LEU A 115 2.30 2.74 -4.09
N SER A 116 3.30 2.89 -3.22
CA SER A 116 3.13 3.52 -1.91
C SER A 116 2.63 4.96 -2.05
N ILE A 117 3.26 5.76 -2.92
CA ILE A 117 2.84 7.14 -3.20
C ILE A 117 1.40 7.16 -3.74
N LEU A 118 1.06 6.30 -4.70
CA LEU A 118 -0.30 6.22 -5.23
C LEU A 118 -1.32 5.84 -4.15
N GLY A 119 -0.98 4.92 -3.25
CA GLY A 119 -1.82 4.55 -2.12
C GLY A 119 -2.06 5.70 -1.13
N PHE A 120 -1.03 6.47 -0.80
CA PHE A 120 -1.18 7.68 0.02
C PHE A 120 -2.03 8.76 -0.68
N LEU A 121 -1.84 8.96 -1.99
CA LEU A 121 -2.67 9.90 -2.76
C LEU A 121 -4.14 9.46 -2.79
N ASN A 122 -4.41 8.18 -2.95
CA ASN A 122 -5.76 7.64 -2.90
C ASN A 122 -6.38 7.75 -1.51
N PHE A 123 -5.60 7.54 -0.45
CA PHE A 123 -6.02 7.81 0.93
C PHE A 123 -6.42 9.27 1.14
N LEU A 124 -5.57 10.22 0.74
CA LEU A 124 -5.87 11.64 0.85
C LEU A 124 -7.12 12.03 0.06
N LYS A 125 -7.28 11.52 -1.16
CA LYS A 125 -8.48 11.74 -1.99
C LYS A 125 -9.74 11.15 -1.37
N ALA A 126 -9.65 9.98 -0.74
CA ALA A 126 -10.78 9.33 -0.06
C ALA A 126 -11.31 10.20 1.09
N PHE A 127 -10.40 10.83 1.85
CA PHE A 127 -10.75 11.43 3.14
C PHE A 127 -10.75 12.95 3.20
N ASN A 128 -10.15 13.67 2.24
CA ASN A 128 -10.29 15.13 2.13
C ASN A 128 -11.67 15.57 1.65
N ASN A 129 -12.43 14.68 0.98
CA ASN A 129 -13.76 14.97 0.45
C ASN A 129 -14.90 14.50 1.36
N GLU A 130 -14.59 13.99 2.56
CA GLU A 130 -15.65 13.67 3.53
C GLU A 130 -16.04 14.92 4.31
N GLN A 131 -17.34 15.24 4.32
CA GLN A 131 -17.89 16.27 5.22
C GLN A 131 -17.42 15.99 6.64
N GLN A 132 -16.76 16.98 7.24
CA GLN A 132 -16.31 16.85 8.61
C GLN A 132 -17.54 16.65 9.50
N PRO A 133 -17.51 15.70 10.45
CA PRO A 133 -18.65 15.41 11.32
C PRO A 133 -19.12 16.63 12.15
N ASN A 134 -18.29 17.68 12.23
CA ASN A 134 -18.61 18.92 12.95
C ASN A 134 -19.45 19.92 12.13
N GLU A 135 -19.62 19.74 10.81
CA GLU A 135 -20.44 20.66 10.00
C GLU A 135 -21.95 20.49 10.24
N GLY A 136 -22.38 19.31 10.70
CA GLY A 136 -23.78 19.05 11.06
C GLY A 136 -24.19 19.71 12.39
N TYR A 137 -23.23 19.95 13.29
CA TYR A 137 -23.47 20.61 14.58
C TYR A 137 -23.52 22.14 14.46
N GLN A 138 -22.84 22.73 13.48
CA GLN A 138 -22.79 24.19 13.30
C GLN A 138 -23.95 24.78 12.48
N ARG A 139 -24.81 23.95 11.87
CA ARG A 139 -26.01 24.42 11.13
C ARG A 139 -27.31 24.37 11.94
N GLN A 140 -27.22 24.06 13.24
CA GLN A 140 -28.36 24.03 14.16
C GLN A 140 -28.40 25.22 15.14
N GLU A 141 -27.55 26.23 14.95
CA GLU A 141 -27.64 27.52 15.67
C GLU A 141 -28.23 28.62 14.78
#